data_AF-A0A3G2LBD1-F1
#
_entry.id   AF-A0A3G2LBD1-F1
#
_cell.length_a   1.000
_cell.length_b   1.000
_cell.length_c   1.000
_cell.angle_alpha   90.00
_cell.angle_beta   90.00
_cell.angle_gamma   90.00
#
_symmetry.space_group_name_H-M   'P 1'
#
loop_
_entity.id
_entity.type
_entity.pdbx_description
1 polymer ?
#
loop_
_entity_poly.entity_id
_entity_poly.type
_entity_poly.pdbx_seq_one_letter_code
_entity_poly.pdbx_strand_id
1 'polypeptide(L)'
;MNAFYYAKNFGKNALPKFYFRHRYRQLMNFKKTCDPTYLNYRVDYYLKHNQPFELPQNSVAVKDFKRTKGTGYYLDLKEFLHYFSPHVRFAYHFGDETHINPQPTLFKARPLYVDNANSVLFKLNKRRHFKWVKDALGFEDKKKKVVWRGRAHQKQRRDFVEKFWNHPSFDVGLITPKQNDLPLHRGFMDINAQLEHQFIACIEGYDVATNLKWAMSSNSLCIMPKPTCETWFMEGTLKARVHYVEVEADFSDMEEKMEYYSKNPSQAKEIIKNAHEHIASFKNKKMEDLICFLVLEKYAQLSGQENYLRFQ
;
A
#
# COMPACT_ATOMS: atom_id res chain seq x y z
N MET A 1 -3.34 -20.62 -8.09
CA MET A 1 -3.89 -19.53 -7.24
C MET A 1 -4.05 -18.16 -7.92
N ASN A 2 -3.23 -17.80 -8.93
CA ASN A 2 -3.36 -16.49 -9.62
C ASN A 2 -4.55 -16.42 -10.58
N ALA A 3 -4.76 -17.45 -11.41
CA ALA A 3 -5.83 -17.49 -12.41
C ALA A 3 -7.24 -17.37 -11.79
N PHE A 4 -7.54 -18.11 -10.72
CA PHE A 4 -8.85 -18.06 -10.04
C PHE A 4 -9.19 -16.65 -9.52
N TYR A 5 -8.23 -15.94 -8.92
CA TYR A 5 -8.45 -14.57 -8.47
C TYR A 5 -8.80 -13.64 -9.64
N TYR A 6 -8.08 -13.74 -10.75
CA TYR A 6 -8.34 -12.90 -11.91
C TYR A 6 -9.70 -13.25 -12.55
N ALA A 7 -9.98 -14.54 -12.77
CA ALA A 7 -11.27 -15.00 -13.27
C ALA A 7 -12.44 -14.52 -12.41
N LYS A 8 -12.34 -14.65 -11.08
CA LYS A 8 -13.35 -14.16 -10.14
C LYS A 8 -13.60 -12.65 -10.26
N ASN A 9 -12.53 -11.85 -10.38
CA ASN A 9 -12.68 -10.38 -10.48
C ASN A 9 -13.16 -9.93 -11.86
N PHE A 10 -12.77 -10.62 -12.94
CA PHE A 10 -13.37 -10.41 -14.26
C PHE A 10 -14.87 -10.74 -14.25
N GLY A 11 -15.25 -11.89 -13.69
CA GLY A 11 -16.66 -12.27 -13.56
C GLY A 11 -17.47 -11.24 -12.76
N LYS A 12 -16.94 -10.74 -11.63
CA LYS A 12 -17.57 -9.66 -10.86
C LYS A 12 -17.78 -8.38 -11.69
N ASN A 13 -16.80 -8.01 -12.49
CA ASN A 13 -16.88 -6.82 -13.34
C ASN A 13 -17.81 -7.00 -14.56
N ALA A 14 -18.24 -8.22 -14.85
CA ALA A 14 -19.24 -8.52 -15.88
C ALA A 14 -20.67 -8.64 -15.33
N LEU A 15 -20.88 -8.43 -14.02
CA LEU A 15 -22.20 -8.55 -13.40
C LEU A 15 -23.20 -7.50 -13.92
N PRO A 16 -24.50 -7.82 -13.94
CA PRO A 16 -25.53 -6.94 -14.47
C PRO A 16 -25.75 -5.68 -13.63
N LYS A 17 -26.35 -4.64 -14.24
CA LYS A 17 -26.55 -3.32 -13.61
C LYS A 17 -27.28 -3.39 -12.26
N PHE A 18 -28.25 -4.28 -12.09
CA PHE A 18 -29.02 -4.40 -10.85
C PHE A 18 -28.14 -4.83 -9.65
N TYR A 19 -27.10 -5.64 -9.88
CA TYR A 19 -26.14 -6.04 -8.84
C TYR A 19 -25.41 -4.81 -8.29
N PHE A 20 -24.87 -3.98 -9.18
CA PHE A 20 -24.17 -2.77 -8.80
C PHE A 20 -25.10 -1.73 -8.18
N ARG A 21 -26.35 -1.61 -8.66
CA ARG A 21 -27.37 -0.76 -8.01
C ARG A 21 -27.63 -1.20 -6.57
N HIS A 22 -27.76 -2.50 -6.33
CA HIS A 22 -27.95 -3.03 -4.97
C HIS A 22 -26.74 -2.74 -4.08
N ARG A 23 -25.51 -3.00 -4.56
CA ARG A 23 -24.29 -2.69 -3.82
C ARG A 23 -24.12 -1.21 -3.53
N TYR A 24 -24.47 -0.35 -4.48
CA TYR A 24 -24.48 1.09 -4.29
C TYR A 24 -25.40 1.50 -3.13
N ARG A 25 -26.63 0.98 -3.10
CA ARG A 25 -27.56 1.20 -1.97
C ARG A 25 -26.98 0.73 -0.64
N GLN A 26 -26.31 -0.42 -0.61
CA GLN A 26 -25.64 -0.91 0.59
C GLN A 26 -24.52 0.02 1.04
N LEU A 27 -23.70 0.53 0.12
CA LEU A 27 -22.64 1.51 0.42
C LEU A 27 -23.23 2.81 0.98
N MET A 28 -24.30 3.34 0.36
CA MET A 28 -24.96 4.56 0.83
C MET A 28 -25.62 4.38 2.19
N ASN A 29 -26.24 3.23 2.45
CA ASN A 29 -26.78 2.92 3.77
C ASN A 29 -25.68 2.80 4.83
N PHE A 30 -24.55 2.18 4.49
CA PHE A 30 -23.40 2.10 5.39
C PHE A 30 -22.76 3.48 5.64
N LYS A 31 -22.70 4.36 4.64
CA LYS A 31 -22.24 5.76 4.79
C LYS A 31 -22.99 6.48 5.91
N LYS A 32 -24.30 6.26 6.04
CA LYS A 32 -25.15 6.87 7.09
C LYS A 32 -24.82 6.42 8.50
N THR A 33 -24.17 5.26 8.67
CA THR A 33 -23.79 4.73 9.99
C THR A 33 -22.35 5.06 10.36
N CYS A 34 -21.60 5.72 9.48
CA CYS A 34 -20.19 6.05 9.70
C CYS A 34 -20.05 7.43 10.39
N ASP A 35 -18.97 7.62 11.15
CA ASP A 35 -18.58 8.94 11.61
C ASP A 35 -18.17 9.80 10.38
N PRO A 36 -18.89 10.91 10.11
CA PRO A 36 -18.58 11.77 8.97
C PRO A 36 -17.21 12.44 9.10
N THR A 37 -16.74 12.73 10.32
CA THR A 37 -15.44 13.39 10.55
C THR A 37 -14.32 12.48 10.11
N TYR A 38 -14.31 11.23 10.59
CA TYR A 38 -13.32 10.23 10.18
C TYR A 38 -13.38 9.92 8.69
N LEU A 39 -14.59 9.85 8.11
CA LEU A 39 -14.77 9.56 6.69
C LEU A 39 -14.19 10.68 5.82
N ASN A 40 -14.48 11.93 6.13
CA ASN A 40 -13.95 13.10 5.42
C ASN A 40 -12.43 13.17 5.58
N TYR A 41 -11.90 12.97 6.79
CA TYR A 41 -10.45 12.89 7.03
C TYR A 41 -9.76 11.88 6.09
N ARG A 42 -10.30 10.66 5.99
CA ARG A 42 -9.73 9.62 5.11
C ARG A 42 -9.83 10.00 3.63
N VAL A 43 -10.97 10.53 3.18
CA VAL A 43 -11.16 10.94 1.78
C VAL A 43 -10.23 12.10 1.41
N ASP A 44 -10.12 13.10 2.29
CA ASP A 44 -9.27 14.28 2.10
C ASP A 44 -7.78 13.94 2.12
N TYR A 45 -7.39 12.91 2.88
CA TYR A 45 -6.02 12.39 2.83
C TYR A 45 -5.63 11.88 1.44
N TYR A 46 -6.54 11.14 0.79
CA TYR A 46 -6.28 10.54 -0.52
C TYR A 46 -6.43 11.55 -1.66
N LEU A 47 -7.42 12.44 -1.59
CA LEU A 47 -7.65 13.54 -2.52
C LEU A 47 -7.58 14.87 -1.76
N LYS A 48 -6.40 15.50 -1.80
CA LYS A 48 -6.08 16.71 -1.02
C LYS A 48 -6.77 17.98 -1.50
N HIS A 49 -7.17 18.03 -2.77
CA HIS A 49 -7.89 19.18 -3.32
C HIS A 49 -9.22 19.41 -2.60
N ASN A 50 -9.50 20.68 -2.31
CA ASN A 50 -10.75 21.17 -1.75
C ASN A 50 -11.41 22.26 -2.61
N GLN A 51 -10.75 22.67 -3.71
CA GLN A 51 -11.28 23.60 -4.70
C GLN A 51 -11.51 22.87 -6.03
N PRO A 52 -12.42 23.38 -6.88
CA PRO A 52 -12.59 22.88 -8.23
C PRO A 52 -11.28 22.89 -9.02
N PHE A 53 -11.10 21.90 -9.90
CA PHE A 53 -9.93 21.79 -10.76
C PHE A 53 -10.32 21.40 -12.19
N GLU A 54 -9.47 21.78 -13.14
CA GLU A 54 -9.67 21.38 -14.52
C GLU A 54 -9.38 19.89 -14.73
N LEU A 55 -10.23 19.26 -15.53
CA LEU A 55 -10.12 17.86 -15.83
C LEU A 55 -8.87 17.62 -16.71
N PRO A 56 -7.99 16.66 -16.35
CA PRO A 56 -6.74 16.48 -17.09
C PRO A 56 -6.95 16.14 -18.57
N GLN A 57 -6.06 16.63 -19.44
CA GLN A 57 -6.18 16.44 -20.89
C GLN A 57 -6.14 14.96 -21.30
N ASN A 58 -5.32 14.16 -20.61
CA ASN A 58 -5.15 12.72 -20.83
C ASN A 58 -6.22 11.86 -20.13
N SER A 59 -7.28 12.47 -19.59
CA SER A 59 -8.38 11.75 -18.97
C SER A 59 -9.07 10.79 -19.93
N VAL A 60 -9.59 9.68 -19.40
CA VAL A 60 -10.40 8.72 -20.15
C VAL A 60 -11.81 8.66 -19.58
N ALA A 61 -12.81 8.48 -20.44
CA ALA A 61 -14.17 8.23 -19.96
C ALA A 61 -14.31 6.81 -19.39
N VAL A 62 -15.24 6.61 -18.45
CA VAL A 62 -15.56 5.31 -17.84
C VAL A 62 -15.86 4.23 -18.88
N LYS A 63 -16.57 4.59 -19.95
CA LYS A 63 -16.88 3.69 -21.08
C LYS A 63 -15.64 3.28 -21.90
N ASP A 64 -14.64 4.15 -21.94
CA ASP A 64 -13.42 3.99 -22.75
C ASP A 64 -12.25 3.40 -21.94
N PHE A 65 -12.43 3.21 -20.63
CA PHE A 65 -11.43 2.59 -19.76
C PHE A 65 -11.25 1.10 -20.07
N LYS A 66 -10.13 0.79 -20.73
CA LYS A 66 -9.75 -0.54 -21.20
C LYS A 66 -8.56 -1.10 -20.42
N ARG A 67 -8.44 -2.43 -20.41
CA ARG A 67 -7.31 -3.12 -19.80
C ARG A 67 -6.07 -2.95 -20.67
N THR A 68 -4.99 -2.44 -20.08
CA THR A 68 -3.66 -2.33 -20.71
C THR A 68 -2.66 -3.23 -19.96
N LYS A 69 -1.51 -2.70 -19.53
CA LYS A 69 -0.56 -3.37 -18.62
C LYS A 69 -1.07 -3.24 -17.18
N GLY A 70 -0.71 -4.21 -16.33
CA GLY A 70 -1.10 -4.19 -14.91
C GLY A 70 -2.55 -4.59 -14.66
N THR A 71 -2.94 -5.83 -15.01
CA THR A 71 -4.30 -6.36 -14.82
C THR A 71 -4.85 -6.18 -13.39
N GLY A 72 -4.00 -6.24 -12.36
CA GLY A 72 -4.42 -5.97 -10.97
C GLY A 72 -4.92 -4.54 -10.78
N TYR A 73 -4.17 -3.55 -11.29
CA TYR A 73 -4.55 -2.14 -11.24
C TYR A 73 -5.87 -1.90 -11.98
N TYR A 74 -5.99 -2.45 -13.19
CA TYR A 74 -7.22 -2.35 -13.98
C TYR A 74 -8.44 -2.86 -13.21
N LEU A 75 -8.36 -4.06 -12.64
CA LEU A 75 -9.49 -4.66 -11.92
C LEU A 75 -9.84 -3.89 -10.64
N ASP A 76 -8.82 -3.40 -9.92
CA ASP A 76 -9.01 -2.64 -8.69
C ASP A 76 -9.74 -1.32 -8.94
N LEU A 77 -9.39 -0.60 -10.01
CA LEU A 77 -10.10 0.62 -10.40
C LEU A 77 -11.47 0.31 -11.00
N LYS A 78 -11.57 -0.67 -11.91
CA LYS A 78 -12.82 -1.02 -12.61
C LYS A 78 -13.94 -1.39 -11.65
N GLU A 79 -13.63 -2.01 -10.50
CA GLU A 79 -14.60 -2.40 -9.47
C GLU A 79 -15.50 -1.22 -9.04
N PHE A 80 -14.97 0.01 -9.02
CA PHE A 80 -15.70 1.19 -8.56
C PHE A 80 -16.32 2.01 -9.70
N LEU A 81 -15.79 1.91 -10.92
CA LEU A 81 -16.32 2.66 -12.07
C LEU A 81 -17.75 2.25 -12.47
N HIS A 82 -18.25 1.10 -12.00
CA HIS A 82 -19.63 0.67 -12.26
C HIS A 82 -20.70 1.57 -11.65
N TYR A 83 -20.34 2.35 -10.62
CA TYR A 83 -21.22 3.31 -9.95
C TYR A 83 -21.31 4.67 -10.66
N PHE A 84 -20.47 4.90 -11.67
CA PHE A 84 -20.36 6.18 -12.36
C PHE A 84 -20.96 6.12 -13.77
N SER A 85 -21.44 7.26 -14.25
CA SER A 85 -21.99 7.42 -15.59
C SER A 85 -20.92 7.11 -16.65
N PRO A 86 -21.29 6.51 -17.80
CA PRO A 86 -20.31 6.09 -18.82
C PRO A 86 -19.43 7.23 -19.37
N HIS A 87 -19.89 8.48 -19.25
CA HIS A 87 -19.22 9.69 -19.76
C HIS A 87 -18.30 10.35 -18.73
N VAL A 88 -18.35 9.95 -17.45
CA VAL A 88 -17.44 10.48 -16.42
C VAL A 88 -16.01 10.18 -16.82
N ARG A 89 -15.14 11.18 -16.69
CA ARG A 89 -13.74 11.13 -17.06
C ARG A 89 -12.84 11.21 -15.83
N PHE A 90 -11.69 10.55 -15.92
CA PHE A 90 -10.65 10.57 -14.90
C PHE A 90 -9.28 10.32 -15.53
N ALA A 91 -8.23 10.85 -14.92
CA ALA A 91 -6.85 10.48 -15.26
C ALA A 91 -6.32 9.46 -14.27
N TYR A 92 -5.46 8.55 -14.74
CA TYR A 92 -4.84 7.53 -13.89
C TYR A 92 -3.45 7.17 -14.40
N HIS A 93 -2.58 6.74 -13.49
CA HIS A 93 -1.26 6.19 -13.79
C HIS A 93 -1.09 4.82 -13.13
N PHE A 94 -0.72 3.81 -13.92
CA PHE A 94 -0.43 2.46 -13.44
C PHE A 94 1.06 2.18 -13.52
N GLY A 95 1.66 1.85 -12.37
CA GLY A 95 3.07 1.54 -12.29
C GLY A 95 3.60 1.64 -10.87
N ASP A 96 4.92 1.64 -10.78
CA ASP A 96 5.69 1.84 -9.55
C ASP A 96 6.46 3.17 -9.62
N GLU A 97 6.30 3.98 -10.68
CA GLU A 97 6.93 5.30 -10.77
C GLU A 97 6.24 6.30 -9.83
N THR A 98 7.03 6.92 -8.96
CA THR A 98 6.62 8.04 -8.13
C THR A 98 7.11 9.32 -8.78
N HIS A 99 6.17 10.18 -9.20
CA HIS A 99 6.48 11.51 -9.74
C HIS A 99 5.35 12.46 -9.39
N ILE A 100 5.65 13.77 -9.42
CA ILE A 100 4.63 14.79 -9.27
C ILE A 100 3.91 14.96 -10.60
N ASN A 101 2.58 14.94 -10.55
CA ASN A 101 1.75 15.17 -11.72
C ASN A 101 1.31 16.64 -11.76
N PRO A 102 1.38 17.32 -12.92
CA PRO A 102 0.86 18.68 -13.05
C PRO A 102 -0.65 18.79 -12.86
N GLN A 103 -1.41 17.69 -13.03
CA GLN A 103 -2.86 17.69 -12.93
C GLN A 103 -3.37 16.54 -12.05
N PRO A 104 -4.53 16.69 -11.37
CA PRO A 104 -5.09 15.66 -10.50
C PRO A 104 -5.25 14.32 -11.22
N THR A 105 -4.50 13.32 -10.80
CA THR A 105 -4.44 12.00 -11.46
C THR A 105 -4.43 10.91 -10.40
N LEU A 106 -5.13 9.80 -10.66
CA LEU A 106 -5.17 8.65 -9.75
C LEU A 106 -3.86 7.87 -9.81
N PHE A 107 -3.20 7.72 -8.67
CA PHE A 107 -1.94 7.00 -8.50
C PHE A 107 -2.04 5.89 -7.46
N LYS A 108 -1.18 4.88 -7.59
CA LYS A 108 -0.99 3.88 -6.52
C LYS A 108 -0.14 4.47 -5.38
N ALA A 109 0.92 5.18 -5.73
CA ALA A 109 1.91 5.72 -4.81
C ALA A 109 2.30 7.15 -5.19
N ARG A 110 2.67 7.97 -4.21
CA ARG A 110 3.16 9.35 -4.39
C ARG A 110 4.32 9.67 -3.44
N PRO A 111 5.25 10.57 -3.80
CA PRO A 111 6.34 10.98 -2.91
C PRO A 111 5.82 11.79 -1.71
N LEU A 112 6.52 11.72 -0.58
CA LEU A 112 6.19 12.43 0.68
C LEU A 112 7.00 13.71 0.92
N TYR A 113 8.07 13.94 0.15
CA TYR A 113 9.04 15.03 0.37
C TYR A 113 8.76 16.30 -0.44
N VAL A 114 7.66 16.35 -1.18
CA VAL A 114 7.25 17.44 -2.07
C VAL A 114 5.73 17.57 -2.06
N ASP A 115 5.20 18.72 -2.49
CA ASP A 115 3.76 18.84 -2.71
C ASP A 115 3.29 17.82 -3.74
N ASN A 116 2.27 17.07 -3.35
CA ASN A 116 1.79 15.89 -4.03
C ASN A 116 0.26 15.90 -4.19
N ALA A 117 -0.40 17.06 -4.01
CA ALA A 117 -1.87 17.19 -4.05
C ALA A 117 -2.50 16.64 -5.35
N ASN A 118 -1.82 16.80 -6.49
CA ASN A 118 -2.24 16.26 -7.78
C ASN A 118 -2.06 14.74 -7.92
N SER A 119 -1.28 14.11 -7.05
CA SER A 119 -1.13 12.65 -7.00
C SER A 119 -2.22 12.09 -6.08
N VAL A 120 -3.43 11.94 -6.64
CA VAL A 120 -4.60 11.44 -5.91
C VAL A 120 -4.41 9.94 -5.64
N LEU A 121 -4.32 9.54 -4.38
CA LEU A 121 -4.09 8.14 -4.04
C LEU A 121 -5.35 7.31 -4.28
N PHE A 122 -5.18 6.16 -4.93
CA PHE A 122 -6.23 5.16 -5.10
C PHE A 122 -5.74 3.77 -4.69
N LYS A 123 -6.65 2.92 -4.19
CA LYS A 123 -6.32 1.58 -3.68
C LYS A 123 -6.02 0.59 -4.82
N LEU A 124 -4.86 0.74 -5.42
CA LEU A 124 -4.43 -0.03 -6.59
C LEU A 124 -3.46 -1.16 -6.21
N ASN A 125 -3.42 -2.19 -7.05
CA ASN A 125 -2.59 -3.38 -6.88
C ASN A 125 -2.80 -4.05 -5.51
N LYS A 126 -4.05 -4.04 -5.03
CA LYS A 126 -4.39 -4.28 -3.62
C LYS A 126 -4.06 -5.71 -3.17
N ARG A 127 -4.16 -6.68 -4.08
CA ARG A 127 -3.78 -8.08 -3.81
C ARG A 127 -2.32 -8.24 -3.43
N ARG A 128 -1.43 -7.44 -4.04
CA ARG A 128 0.01 -7.52 -3.80
C ARG A 128 0.38 -6.87 -2.47
N HIS A 129 -0.23 -5.72 -2.16
CA HIS A 129 0.18 -4.87 -1.05
C HIS A 129 -0.64 -5.10 0.23
N PHE A 130 -1.97 -5.29 0.16
CA PHE A 130 -2.84 -5.37 1.34
C PHE A 130 -3.02 -6.83 1.78
N LYS A 131 -1.92 -7.44 2.19
CA LYS A 131 -1.90 -8.79 2.79
C LYS A 131 -1.68 -8.66 4.29
N TRP A 132 -2.50 -9.37 5.05
CA TRP A 132 -2.42 -9.41 6.50
C TRP A 132 -2.06 -10.83 6.91
N VAL A 133 -1.10 -10.98 7.80
CA VAL A 133 -0.69 -12.29 8.32
C VAL A 133 -1.39 -12.59 9.63
N LYS A 134 -1.37 -13.87 10.01
CA LYS A 134 -1.62 -14.31 11.38
C LYS A 134 -0.30 -14.86 11.89
N ASP A 135 0.29 -14.16 12.84
CA ASP A 135 1.56 -14.53 13.42
C ASP A 135 1.32 -15.12 14.81
N ALA A 136 1.63 -16.41 14.96
CA ALA A 136 1.39 -17.13 16.21
C ALA A 136 2.55 -17.01 17.20
N LEU A 137 3.74 -16.61 16.73
CA LEU A 137 4.93 -16.51 17.57
C LEU A 137 4.96 -15.15 18.27
N GLY A 138 5.26 -15.14 19.57
CA GLY A 138 5.57 -13.91 20.29
C GLY A 138 6.88 -13.30 19.81
N PHE A 139 7.10 -12.01 20.05
CA PHE A 139 8.35 -11.34 19.68
C PHE A 139 9.57 -12.02 20.32
N GLU A 140 9.46 -12.43 21.58
CA GLU A 140 10.55 -13.08 22.33
C GLU A 140 10.89 -14.49 21.83
N ASP A 141 9.93 -15.18 21.21
CA ASP A 141 10.08 -16.55 20.71
C ASP A 141 10.74 -16.61 19.31
N LYS A 142 10.95 -15.45 18.69
CA LYS A 142 11.54 -15.35 17.34
C LYS A 142 13.07 -15.29 17.41
N LYS A 143 13.71 -15.66 16.29
CA LYS A 143 15.16 -15.52 16.08
C LYS A 143 15.56 -14.05 16.22
N LYS A 144 16.57 -13.76 17.05
CA LYS A 144 17.17 -12.44 17.25
C LYS A 144 18.00 -12.02 16.02
N LYS A 145 17.34 -11.87 14.88
CA LYS A 145 17.94 -11.56 13.59
C LYS A 145 17.05 -10.63 12.78
N VAL A 146 17.67 -9.84 11.92
CA VAL A 146 16.99 -9.10 10.85
C VAL A 146 16.83 -10.00 9.65
N VAL A 147 15.63 -10.05 9.06
CA VAL A 147 15.40 -10.80 7.82
C VAL A 147 15.03 -9.89 6.65
N TRP A 148 15.56 -10.23 5.47
CA TRP A 148 15.13 -9.65 4.21
C TRP A 148 15.36 -10.62 3.03
N ARG A 149 14.37 -10.70 2.15
CA ARG A 149 14.50 -11.33 0.83
C ARG A 149 13.88 -10.45 -0.24
N GLY A 150 14.64 -10.15 -1.29
CA GLY A 150 14.12 -9.35 -2.39
C GLY A 150 15.04 -9.24 -3.59
N ARG A 151 14.64 -8.37 -4.52
CA ARG A 151 15.47 -7.93 -5.65
C ARG A 151 16.07 -6.57 -5.34
N ALA A 152 17.35 -6.38 -5.66
CA ALA A 152 18.10 -5.16 -5.41
C ALA A 152 18.27 -4.29 -6.68
N HIS A 153 17.16 -3.92 -7.32
CA HIS A 153 17.19 -3.01 -8.48
C HIS A 153 17.59 -1.58 -8.11
N GLN A 154 17.29 -1.14 -6.89
CA GLN A 154 17.60 0.19 -6.37
C GLN A 154 18.86 0.17 -5.51
N LYS A 155 19.60 1.29 -5.50
CA LYS A 155 20.89 1.43 -4.81
C LYS A 155 20.78 1.04 -3.33
N GLN A 156 19.83 1.60 -2.59
CA GLN A 156 19.61 1.29 -1.17
C GLN A 156 19.45 -0.20 -0.85
N ARG A 157 18.84 -0.99 -1.75
CA ARG A 157 18.70 -2.45 -1.56
C ARG A 157 19.97 -3.20 -1.88
N ARG A 158 20.80 -2.69 -2.80
CA ARG A 158 22.14 -3.25 -3.06
C ARG A 158 23.04 -2.99 -1.87
N ASP A 159 23.13 -1.73 -1.45
CA ASP A 159 23.92 -1.31 -0.30
C ASP A 159 23.56 -2.12 0.95
N PHE A 160 22.26 -2.31 1.22
CA PHE A 160 21.79 -3.12 2.35
C PHE A 160 22.27 -4.58 2.28
N VAL A 161 22.12 -5.21 1.12
CA VAL A 161 22.53 -6.62 0.95
C VAL A 161 24.05 -6.74 1.01
N GLU A 162 24.79 -5.87 0.34
CA GLU A 162 26.26 -5.84 0.36
C GLU A 162 26.82 -5.64 1.77
N LYS A 163 26.15 -4.81 2.58
CA LYS A 163 26.53 -4.55 3.98
C LYS A 163 26.29 -5.75 4.90
N PHE A 164 25.19 -6.49 4.71
CA PHE A 164 24.71 -7.43 5.72
C PHE A 164 24.63 -8.91 5.29
N TRP A 165 24.90 -9.27 4.04
CA TRP A 165 24.73 -10.65 3.54
C TRP A 165 25.51 -11.72 4.32
N ASN A 166 26.65 -11.34 4.91
CA ASN A 166 27.51 -12.22 5.71
C ASN A 166 27.53 -11.87 7.21
N HIS A 167 26.58 -11.04 7.67
CA HIS A 167 26.55 -10.62 9.06
C HIS A 167 25.78 -11.64 9.92
N PRO A 168 26.32 -12.10 11.08
CA PRO A 168 25.71 -13.19 11.86
C PRO A 168 24.27 -12.91 12.33
N SER A 169 23.98 -11.65 12.64
CA SER A 169 22.66 -11.15 13.07
C SER A 169 21.69 -10.84 11.93
N PHE A 170 22.07 -11.05 10.67
CA PHE A 170 21.25 -10.71 9.51
C PHE A 170 21.05 -11.94 8.62
N ASP A 171 19.80 -12.31 8.39
CA ASP A 171 19.40 -13.27 7.37
C ASP A 171 18.91 -12.50 6.14
N VAL A 172 19.85 -12.01 5.34
CA VAL A 172 19.59 -11.11 4.20
C VAL A 172 20.13 -11.71 2.91
N GLY A 173 19.35 -11.61 1.82
CA GLY A 173 19.87 -11.96 0.50
C GLY A 173 18.91 -11.77 -0.67
N LEU A 174 19.45 -11.96 -1.86
CA LEU A 174 18.76 -11.82 -3.14
C LEU A 174 17.99 -13.09 -3.48
N ILE A 175 16.76 -12.92 -3.98
CA ILE A 175 15.92 -14.04 -4.46
C ILE A 175 16.27 -14.51 -5.88
N THR A 176 16.93 -13.67 -6.68
CA THR A 176 17.29 -13.98 -8.07
C THR A 176 18.67 -13.39 -8.32
N PRO A 177 19.70 -14.20 -8.61
CA PRO A 177 21.05 -13.70 -8.84
C PRO A 177 21.17 -13.15 -10.28
N LYS A 178 22.00 -12.12 -10.48
CA LYS A 178 22.73 -11.96 -11.75
C LYS A 178 24.01 -12.79 -11.68
N GLN A 179 24.66 -13.01 -12.82
CA GLN A 179 25.82 -13.90 -12.96
C GLN A 179 26.99 -13.57 -11.99
N ASN A 180 27.11 -12.32 -11.53
CA ASN A 180 28.13 -11.86 -10.58
C ASN A 180 27.65 -11.72 -9.11
N ASP A 181 26.40 -12.08 -8.78
CA ASP A 181 25.79 -11.87 -7.45
C ASP A 181 25.83 -13.11 -6.53
N LEU A 182 26.66 -14.12 -6.84
CA LEU A 182 26.58 -15.45 -6.22
C LEU A 182 26.66 -15.45 -4.68
N PRO A 183 27.55 -14.70 -4.00
CA PRO A 183 27.60 -14.67 -2.53
C PRO A 183 26.34 -14.08 -1.89
N LEU A 184 25.65 -13.19 -2.62
CA LEU A 184 24.48 -12.45 -2.15
C LEU A 184 23.17 -13.23 -2.32
N HIS A 185 23.20 -14.36 -3.04
CA HIS A 185 22.01 -15.17 -3.29
C HIS A 185 21.65 -16.03 -2.09
N ARG A 186 20.37 -15.99 -1.68
CA ARG A 186 19.82 -16.80 -0.56
C ARG A 186 18.49 -17.48 -0.90
N GLY A 187 18.12 -17.51 -2.18
CA GLY A 187 16.86 -18.08 -2.64
C GLY A 187 15.62 -17.31 -2.16
N PHE A 188 14.45 -17.80 -2.58
CA PHE A 188 13.17 -17.30 -2.10
C PHE A 188 12.91 -17.79 -0.67
N MET A 189 12.39 -16.90 0.18
CA MET A 189 11.84 -17.24 1.50
C MET A 189 10.40 -16.76 1.54
N ASP A 190 9.48 -17.64 1.92
CA ASP A 190 8.08 -17.26 2.06
C ASP A 190 7.86 -16.33 3.27
N ILE A 191 6.63 -15.86 3.42
CA ILE A 191 6.28 -14.94 4.51
C ILE A 191 6.39 -15.65 5.87
N ASN A 192 5.93 -16.89 5.99
CA ASN A 192 5.89 -17.59 7.28
C ASN A 192 7.30 -17.83 7.85
N ALA A 193 8.25 -18.23 7.01
CA ALA A 193 9.65 -18.36 7.41
C ALA A 193 10.26 -17.00 7.81
N GLN A 194 9.88 -15.91 7.15
CA GLN A 194 10.30 -14.57 7.58
C GLN A 194 9.70 -14.18 8.95
N LEU A 195 8.49 -14.64 9.28
CA LEU A 195 7.86 -14.38 10.59
C LEU A 195 8.58 -15.08 11.75
N GLU A 196 9.53 -15.98 11.51
CA GLU A 196 10.37 -16.56 12.57
C GLU A 196 11.42 -15.59 13.11
N HIS A 197 11.53 -14.38 12.56
CA HIS A 197 12.56 -13.40 12.88
C HIS A 197 11.99 -12.22 13.67
N GLN A 198 12.73 -11.75 14.67
CA GLN A 198 12.32 -10.60 15.48
C GLN A 198 12.16 -9.35 14.63
N PHE A 199 13.03 -9.14 13.65
CA PHE A 199 13.05 -7.90 12.86
C PHE A 199 12.87 -8.19 11.39
N ILE A 200 11.96 -7.45 10.75
CA ILE A 200 11.72 -7.54 9.31
C ILE A 200 12.08 -6.21 8.67
N ALA A 201 13.12 -6.23 7.83
CA ALA A 201 13.57 -5.04 7.14
C ALA A 201 12.58 -4.65 6.03
N CYS A 202 12.06 -3.42 6.07
CA CYS A 202 11.08 -2.93 5.08
C CYS A 202 11.69 -1.85 4.20
N ILE A 203 12.49 -2.28 3.21
CA ILE A 203 13.28 -1.37 2.37
C ILE A 203 12.53 -1.05 1.08
N GLU A 204 12.32 0.24 0.83
CA GLU A 204 11.68 0.75 -0.39
C GLU A 204 12.43 0.31 -1.65
N GLY A 205 11.67 0.16 -2.74
CA GLY A 205 12.18 -0.17 -4.07
C GLY A 205 12.02 1.04 -4.97
N TYR A 206 11.44 0.84 -6.16
CA TYR A 206 11.01 1.97 -7.00
C TYR A 206 9.96 2.85 -6.27
N ASP A 207 9.12 2.20 -5.47
CA ASP A 207 8.16 2.83 -4.56
C ASP A 207 8.21 2.15 -3.18
N VAL A 208 7.08 2.08 -2.48
CA VAL A 208 6.97 1.51 -1.14
C VAL A 208 7.51 0.08 -1.03
N ALA A 209 8.01 -0.24 0.16
CA ALA A 209 8.35 -1.62 0.52
C ALA A 209 7.08 -2.50 0.48
N THR A 210 7.02 -3.45 -0.46
CA THR A 210 5.85 -4.33 -0.60
C THR A 210 5.57 -5.14 0.67
N ASN A 211 6.59 -5.39 1.49
CA ASN A 211 6.48 -6.17 2.71
C ASN A 211 5.98 -5.40 3.94
N LEU A 212 6.05 -4.07 3.95
CA LEU A 212 5.71 -3.25 5.11
C LEU A 212 4.38 -3.63 5.76
N LYS A 213 3.33 -3.73 4.94
CA LYS A 213 1.95 -3.98 5.41
C LYS A 213 1.78 -5.33 6.09
N TRP A 214 2.41 -6.38 5.56
CA TRP A 214 2.31 -7.70 6.17
C TRP A 214 3.25 -7.83 7.37
N ALA A 215 4.42 -7.20 7.33
CA ALA A 215 5.35 -7.14 8.46
C ALA A 215 4.73 -6.43 9.66
N MET A 216 4.14 -5.25 9.46
CA MET A 216 3.41 -4.50 10.48
C MET A 216 2.16 -5.22 11.01
N SER A 217 1.60 -6.16 10.24
CA SER A 217 0.49 -6.99 10.71
C SER A 217 0.91 -8.23 11.50
N SER A 218 2.23 -8.43 11.68
CA SER A 218 2.83 -9.56 12.38
C SER A 218 3.30 -9.18 13.78
N ASN A 219 3.82 -10.14 14.54
CA ASN A 219 4.45 -9.90 15.84
C ASN A 219 5.96 -9.68 15.72
N SER A 220 6.45 -9.42 14.51
CA SER A 220 7.84 -9.04 14.24
C SER A 220 7.93 -7.51 14.18
N LEU A 221 9.04 -6.96 14.65
CA LEU A 221 9.28 -5.53 14.65
C LEU A 221 9.70 -5.06 13.25
N CYS A 222 8.91 -4.15 12.68
CA CYS A 222 9.25 -3.51 11.41
C CYS A 222 10.42 -2.54 11.62
N ILE A 223 11.49 -2.72 10.86
CA ILE A 223 12.68 -1.85 10.88
C ILE A 223 12.95 -1.32 9.47
N MET A 224 13.03 -0.01 9.30
CA MET A 224 13.15 0.62 7.97
C MET A 224 13.63 2.06 8.06
N PRO A 225 14.23 2.61 6.99
CA PRO A 225 14.40 4.05 6.85
C PRO A 225 13.05 4.78 6.85
N LYS A 226 13.09 6.08 7.09
CA LYS A 226 11.90 6.94 7.00
C LYS A 226 11.21 6.78 5.62
N PRO A 227 9.88 6.55 5.57
CA PRO A 227 9.16 6.44 4.30
C PRO A 227 9.38 7.67 3.40
N THR A 228 9.76 7.45 2.14
CA THR A 228 9.93 8.54 1.17
C THR A 228 8.71 8.69 0.25
N CYS A 229 7.86 7.68 0.22
CA CYS A 229 6.62 7.66 -0.54
C CYS A 229 5.51 6.95 0.23
N GLU A 230 4.28 7.13 -0.25
CA GLU A 230 3.11 6.53 0.36
C GLU A 230 2.13 5.98 -0.67
N THR A 231 1.27 5.09 -0.22
CA THR A 231 0.16 4.50 -0.94
C THR A 231 -1.14 4.73 -0.17
N TRP A 232 -2.21 4.05 -0.59
CA TRP A 232 -3.47 4.00 0.15
C TRP A 232 -3.35 3.60 1.63
N PHE A 233 -2.23 3.02 2.05
CA PHE A 233 -1.96 2.67 3.45
C PHE A 233 -1.47 3.82 4.34
N MET A 234 -1.35 5.02 3.77
CA MET A 234 -1.04 6.24 4.50
C MET A 234 0.32 6.13 5.22
N GLU A 235 1.36 5.67 4.52
CA GLU A 235 2.71 5.58 5.06
C GLU A 235 3.20 6.92 5.62
N GLY A 236 2.70 8.05 5.10
CA GLY A 236 2.98 9.39 5.63
C GLY A 236 2.45 9.65 7.04
N THR A 237 1.52 8.85 7.56
CA THR A 237 1.06 8.96 8.97
C THR A 237 1.84 8.06 9.93
N LEU A 238 2.81 7.29 9.43
CA LEU A 238 3.63 6.44 10.28
C LEU A 238 4.62 7.29 11.10
N LYS A 239 4.72 7.00 12.40
CA LYS A 239 5.60 7.71 13.34
C LYS A 239 6.70 6.77 13.79
N ALA A 240 7.95 7.23 13.68
CA ALA A 240 9.11 6.52 14.19
C ALA A 240 8.97 6.25 15.69
N ARG A 241 9.42 5.08 16.15
CA ARG A 241 9.31 4.61 17.55
C ARG A 241 7.88 4.47 18.09
N VAL A 242 6.87 4.68 17.24
CA VAL A 242 5.47 4.43 17.57
C VAL A 242 4.96 3.26 16.74
N HIS A 243 5.07 3.31 15.41
CA HIS A 243 4.55 2.25 14.52
C HIS A 243 5.65 1.34 13.93
N TYR A 244 6.90 1.80 13.93
CA TYR A 244 8.05 1.08 13.40
C TYR A 244 9.35 1.64 14.00
N VAL A 245 10.44 0.90 13.83
CA VAL A 245 11.79 1.36 14.16
C VAL A 245 12.39 2.03 12.93
N GLU A 246 12.53 3.35 13.00
CA GLU A 246 13.25 4.11 11.97
C GLU A 246 14.76 3.83 12.08
N VAL A 247 15.47 3.75 10.96
CA VAL A 247 16.95 3.66 10.86
C VAL A 247 17.46 4.71 9.87
N GLU A 248 18.75 5.00 9.91
CA GLU A 248 19.39 5.87 8.93
C GLU A 248 19.30 5.28 7.50
N ALA A 249 19.33 6.16 6.50
CA ALA A 249 19.20 5.76 5.10
C ALA A 249 20.33 4.85 4.60
N ASP A 250 21.50 4.90 5.25
CA ASP A 250 22.67 4.03 5.01
C ASP A 250 22.74 2.81 5.96
N PHE A 251 21.71 2.65 6.79
CA PHE A 251 21.56 1.57 7.76
C PHE A 251 22.71 1.49 8.78
N SER A 252 23.40 2.60 9.07
CA SER A 252 24.54 2.65 10.01
C SER A 252 24.16 2.29 11.45
N ASP A 253 22.95 2.60 11.86
CA ASP A 253 22.42 2.44 13.22
C ASP A 253 21.48 1.22 13.39
N MET A 254 21.33 0.40 12.34
CA MET A 254 20.36 -0.71 12.36
C MET A 254 20.74 -1.79 13.39
N GLU A 255 22.03 -2.12 13.51
CA GLU A 255 22.50 -3.12 14.46
C GLU A 255 22.31 -2.68 15.91
N GLU A 256 22.64 -1.43 16.22
CA GLU A 256 22.42 -0.83 17.55
C GLU A 256 20.93 -0.90 17.94
N LYS A 257 20.04 -0.49 17.02
CA LYS A 257 18.60 -0.51 17.25
C LYS A 257 18.06 -1.94 17.41
N MET A 258 18.55 -2.88 16.62
CA MET A 258 18.22 -4.30 16.78
C MET A 258 18.59 -4.81 18.18
N GLU A 259 19.83 -4.58 18.61
CA GLU A 259 20.33 -5.00 19.92
C GLU A 259 19.53 -4.37 21.06
N TYR A 260 19.22 -3.08 20.94
CA TYR A 260 18.40 -2.36 21.91
C TYR A 260 17.02 -3.00 22.07
N TYR A 261 16.28 -3.24 20.99
CA TYR A 261 14.93 -3.79 21.08
C TYR A 261 14.90 -5.28 21.44
N SER A 262 15.95 -6.05 21.10
CA SER A 262 16.10 -7.42 21.58
C SER A 262 16.33 -7.49 23.10
N LYS A 263 16.99 -6.49 23.69
CA LYS A 263 17.17 -6.34 25.14
C LYS A 263 15.98 -5.69 25.85
N ASN A 264 15.14 -4.96 25.11
CA ASN A 264 13.98 -4.22 25.63
C ASN A 264 12.67 -4.70 24.96
N PRO A 265 12.26 -5.97 25.15
CA PRO A 265 11.12 -6.54 24.43
C PRO A 265 9.78 -5.86 24.76
N SER A 266 9.64 -5.22 25.93
CA SER A 266 8.44 -4.43 26.26
C SER A 266 8.22 -3.27 25.29
N GLN A 267 9.28 -2.52 24.97
CA GLN A 267 9.22 -1.40 24.02
C GLN A 267 8.99 -1.89 22.59
N ALA A 268 9.59 -3.02 22.20
CA ALA A 268 9.32 -3.64 20.91
C ALA A 268 7.84 -4.03 20.77
N LYS A 269 7.27 -4.66 21.80
CA LYS A 269 5.85 -5.06 21.85
C LYS A 269 4.91 -3.85 21.82
N GLU A 270 5.27 -2.74 22.43
CA GLU A 270 4.49 -1.49 22.34
C GLU A 270 4.43 -0.97 20.90
N ILE A 271 5.55 -0.94 20.19
CA ILE A 271 5.59 -0.55 18.77
C ILE A 271 4.74 -1.50 17.91
N ILE A 272 4.86 -2.81 18.13
CA ILE A 272 4.06 -3.82 17.43
C ILE A 272 2.57 -3.61 17.68
N LYS A 273 2.16 -3.35 18.93
CA LYS A 273 0.76 -3.06 19.28
C LYS A 273 0.23 -1.85 18.51
N ASN A 274 0.95 -0.74 18.53
CA ASN A 274 0.58 0.47 17.79
C ASN A 274 0.53 0.22 16.27
N ALA A 275 1.44 -0.60 15.74
CA ALA A 275 1.40 -1.02 14.33
C ALA A 275 0.12 -1.80 14.01
N HIS A 276 -0.32 -2.70 14.91
CA HIS A 276 -1.56 -3.46 14.76
C HIS A 276 -2.80 -2.55 14.79
N GLU A 277 -2.80 -1.55 15.66
CA GLU A 277 -3.87 -0.53 15.74
C GLU A 277 -3.96 0.26 14.44
N HIS A 278 -2.82 0.73 13.89
CA HIS A 278 -2.79 1.37 12.57
C HIS A 278 -3.33 0.46 11.48
N ILE A 279 -2.88 -0.81 11.44
CA ILE A 279 -3.34 -1.82 10.48
C ILE A 279 -4.85 -2.09 10.58
N ALA A 280 -5.43 -2.05 11.79
CA ALA A 280 -6.85 -2.31 12.01
C ALA A 280 -7.75 -1.36 11.21
N SER A 281 -7.32 -0.11 11.03
CA SER A 281 -8.03 0.91 10.26
C SER A 281 -8.18 0.59 8.75
N PHE A 282 -7.44 -0.40 8.23
CA PHE A 282 -7.48 -0.83 6.82
C PHE A 282 -8.08 -2.24 6.60
N LYS A 283 -8.47 -2.93 7.68
CA LYS A 283 -9.02 -4.30 7.62
C LYS A 283 -10.53 -4.33 7.31
N ASN A 284 -11.27 -3.26 7.60
CA ASN A 284 -12.71 -3.20 7.33
C ASN A 284 -12.98 -3.00 5.84
N LYS A 285 -13.31 -4.08 5.12
CA LYS A 285 -13.58 -4.02 3.68
C LYS A 285 -14.74 -3.07 3.31
N LYS A 286 -15.81 -2.99 4.11
CA LYS A 286 -16.95 -2.11 3.78
C LYS A 286 -16.54 -0.63 3.84
N MET A 287 -15.75 -0.28 4.86
CA MET A 287 -15.17 1.07 5.00
C MET A 287 -14.23 1.38 3.84
N GLU A 288 -13.32 0.47 3.51
CA GLU A 288 -12.37 0.67 2.41
C GLU A 288 -13.06 0.80 1.03
N ASP A 289 -14.10 0.01 0.78
CA ASP A 289 -14.91 0.10 -0.45
C ASP A 289 -15.67 1.44 -0.52
N LEU A 290 -16.21 1.91 0.62
CA LEU A 290 -16.89 3.20 0.71
C LEU A 290 -15.90 4.35 0.44
N ILE A 291 -14.73 4.36 1.06
CA ILE A 291 -13.74 5.42 0.86
C ILE A 291 -13.24 5.43 -0.59
N CYS A 292 -13.01 4.27 -1.21
CA CYS A 292 -12.68 4.20 -2.65
C CYS A 292 -13.77 4.84 -3.52
N PHE A 293 -15.04 4.55 -3.24
CA PHE A 293 -16.15 5.21 -3.94
C PHE A 293 -16.13 6.73 -3.73
N LEU A 294 -15.99 7.19 -2.49
CA LEU A 294 -16.03 8.62 -2.15
C LEU A 294 -14.87 9.42 -2.73
N VAL A 295 -13.68 8.82 -2.85
CA VAL A 295 -12.55 9.47 -3.53
C VAL A 295 -12.87 9.74 -5.01
N LEU A 296 -13.50 8.79 -5.70
CA LEU A 296 -13.93 8.99 -7.09
C LEU A 296 -15.11 9.96 -7.21
N GLU A 297 -16.04 9.93 -6.25
CA GLU A 297 -17.16 10.88 -6.16
C GLU A 297 -16.63 12.32 -5.99
N LYS A 298 -15.73 12.52 -5.02
CA LYS A 298 -15.08 13.82 -4.77
C LYS A 298 -14.28 14.28 -6.00
N TYR A 299 -13.57 13.38 -6.67
CA TYR A 299 -12.86 13.70 -7.91
C TYR A 299 -13.82 14.21 -8.99
N ALA A 300 -14.92 13.50 -9.26
CA ALA A 300 -15.90 13.88 -10.26
C ALA A 300 -16.53 15.25 -9.94
N GLN A 301 -16.90 15.46 -8.68
CA GLN A 301 -17.45 16.73 -8.18
C GLN A 301 -16.49 17.91 -8.39
N LEU A 302 -15.24 17.79 -7.91
CA LEU A 302 -14.27 18.88 -8.01
C LEU A 302 -13.80 19.14 -9.45
N SER A 303 -13.89 18.13 -10.32
CA SER A 303 -13.62 18.31 -11.75
C SER A 303 -14.78 18.93 -12.55
N GLY A 304 -15.83 19.40 -11.87
CA GLY A 304 -16.98 20.08 -12.50
C GLY A 304 -17.88 19.18 -13.35
N GLN A 305 -17.78 17.86 -13.20
CA GLN A 305 -18.60 16.93 -13.98
C GLN A 305 -20.02 16.86 -13.41
N GLU A 306 -21.03 16.90 -14.28
CA GLU A 306 -22.45 16.75 -13.90
C GLU A 306 -22.96 15.32 -14.16
N ASN A 307 -24.06 14.95 -13.50
CA ASN A 307 -24.73 13.64 -13.68
C ASN A 307 -23.76 12.45 -13.59
N TYR A 308 -22.75 12.57 -12.72
CA TYR A 308 -21.63 11.64 -12.67
C TYR A 308 -21.97 10.29 -12.03
N LEU A 309 -23.04 10.20 -11.24
CA LEU A 309 -23.49 8.94 -10.66
C LEU A 309 -24.46 8.21 -11.58
N ARG A 310 -24.28 6.90 -11.69
CA ARG A 310 -25.15 6.02 -12.49
C ARG A 310 -26.44 5.63 -11.78
N PHE A 311 -26.40 5.62 -10.45
CA PHE A 311 -27.50 5.22 -9.60
C PHE A 311 -27.79 6.40 -8.67
N GLN A 312 -28.76 7.23 -9.02
CA GLN A 312 -29.34 8.25 -8.16
C GLN A 312 -30.78 7.86 -7.86
#